data_AF-A0A395IE80-F1
#
_entry.id   AF-A0A395IE80-F1
#
_cell.length_a   1.000
_cell.length_b   1.000
_cell.length_c   1.000
_cell.angle_alpha   90.00
_cell.angle_beta   90.00
_cell.angle_gamma   90.00
#
_symmetry.space_group_name_H-M   'P 1'
#
loop_
_entity.id
_entity.type
_entity.pdbx_description
1 polymer ?
#
loop_
_entity_poly.entity_id
_entity_poly.type
_entity_poly.pdbx_seq_one_letter_code
_entity_poly.pdbx_strand_id
1 'polypeptide(L)'
;MENYRPIENTSAYYEKLGILQTRCASLLGDHEEPATTWTLGEPAPPTPPRCEVTSRYTSQWQDWPLVRGLWDPEELGWPPAGVRLTDAWVYLAIKYLTAHDRYRKYYADFNFEGIIRPWRVPIGETIMVSAHGLLTYPVYMGWYVLCGSGGRSHQAWQLCDFRDIRRGGVWPISTLTHGLVFPSLNLTFPHIEELKRHTPHGWMSTRRHYRRHMGFWVTCLNDTVIVYTRNPQGYAGIEIKPFNDLNPRATCTDDPGSDLIRIRPGALPFPLSMMP
;
A
#
# COMPACT_ATOMS: atom_id res chain seq x y z
N MET A 1 15.92 7.40 6.27
CA MET A 1 15.69 7.55 4.81
C MET A 1 16.73 6.82 3.96
N GLU A 2 17.87 6.38 4.50
CA GLU A 2 19.01 5.80 3.73
C GLU A 2 18.76 4.43 3.09
N ASN A 3 17.69 3.73 3.48
CA ASN A 3 17.41 2.37 3.01
C ASN A 3 16.38 2.27 1.87
N TYR A 4 15.82 3.40 1.44
CA TYR A 4 14.89 3.41 0.30
C TYR A 4 15.66 3.37 -1.02
N ARG A 5 15.35 2.35 -1.84
CA ARG A 5 15.81 2.30 -3.23
C ARG A 5 14.82 3.05 -4.10
N PRO A 6 15.24 4.12 -4.79
CA PRO A 6 14.36 4.83 -5.71
C PRO A 6 13.86 3.90 -6.81
N ILE A 7 12.65 4.19 -7.30
CA ILE A 7 12.19 3.64 -8.57
C ILE A 7 13.20 4.08 -9.63
N GLU A 8 13.63 3.15 -10.47
CA GLU A 8 14.65 3.42 -11.48
C GLU A 8 13.98 3.57 -12.84
N ASN A 9 14.24 4.67 -13.54
CA ASN A 9 13.84 4.82 -14.94
C ASN A 9 14.88 4.16 -15.86
N THR A 10 15.05 2.84 -15.71
CA THR A 10 16.02 2.02 -16.46
C THR A 10 15.32 0.86 -17.13
N SER A 11 15.82 0.42 -18.29
CA SER A 11 15.25 -0.73 -19.02
C SER A 11 15.21 -1.99 -18.15
N ALA A 12 16.22 -2.20 -17.31
CA ALA A 12 16.26 -3.33 -16.37
C ALA A 12 15.15 -3.28 -15.32
N TYR A 13 14.76 -2.08 -14.85
CA TYR A 13 13.64 -1.94 -13.93
C TYR A 13 12.30 -2.20 -14.65
N TYR A 14 12.12 -1.69 -15.87
CA TYR A 14 10.93 -1.99 -16.68
C TYR A 14 10.76 -3.49 -16.95
N GLU A 15 11.84 -4.20 -17.28
CA GLU A 15 11.81 -5.65 -17.48
C GLU A 15 11.35 -6.39 -16.22
N LYS A 16 11.93 -6.05 -15.06
CA LYS A 16 11.52 -6.61 -13.77
C LYS A 16 10.04 -6.32 -13.47
N LEU A 17 9.59 -5.09 -13.73
CA LEU A 17 8.22 -4.70 -13.50
C LEU A 17 7.26 -5.45 -14.43
N GLY A 18 7.63 -5.68 -15.69
CA GLY A 18 6.84 -6.48 -16.64
C GLY A 18 6.67 -7.94 -16.20
N ILE A 19 7.72 -8.54 -15.62
CA ILE A 19 7.65 -9.89 -15.02
C ILE A 19 6.65 -9.89 -13.85
N LEU A 20 6.71 -8.88 -12.97
CA LEU A 20 5.80 -8.74 -11.85
C LEU A 20 4.36 -8.45 -12.30
N GLN A 21 4.16 -7.68 -13.37
CA GLN A 21 2.84 -7.44 -13.96
C GLN A 21 2.23 -8.73 -14.51
N THR A 22 3.02 -9.56 -15.19
CA THR A 22 2.58 -10.87 -15.67
C THR A 22 2.12 -11.76 -14.51
N ARG A 23 2.88 -11.75 -13.41
CA ARG A 23 2.50 -12.47 -12.18
C ARG A 23 1.21 -11.92 -11.58
N CYS A 24 1.07 -10.60 -11.49
CA CYS A 24 -0.14 -9.97 -10.99
C CYS A 24 -1.35 -10.31 -11.89
N ALA A 25 -1.19 -10.32 -13.20
CA ALA A 25 -2.21 -10.73 -14.15
C ALA A 25 -2.66 -12.18 -13.94
N SER A 26 -1.71 -13.11 -13.74
CA SER A 26 -2.02 -14.51 -13.40
C SER A 26 -2.77 -14.62 -12.07
N LEU A 27 -2.30 -13.93 -11.02
CA LEU A 27 -3.00 -13.91 -9.72
C LEU A 27 -4.40 -13.35 -9.84
N LEU A 28 -4.62 -12.34 -10.69
CA LEU A 28 -5.94 -11.77 -10.95
C LEU A 28 -6.84 -12.73 -11.73
N GLY A 29 -6.29 -13.45 -12.70
CA GLY A 29 -7.03 -14.45 -13.48
C GLY A 29 -7.56 -15.60 -12.60
N ASP A 30 -6.78 -15.98 -11.59
CA ASP A 30 -7.15 -17.00 -10.61
C ASP A 30 -7.96 -16.44 -9.42
N HIS A 31 -8.18 -15.11 -9.38
CA HIS A 31 -8.81 -14.46 -8.25
C HIS A 31 -10.33 -14.42 -8.40
N GLU A 32 -11.01 -15.14 -7.50
CA GLU A 32 -12.43 -14.94 -7.24
C GLU A 32 -12.61 -13.97 -6.08
N GLU A 33 -13.33 -12.87 -6.33
CA GLU A 33 -13.77 -12.00 -5.24
C GLU A 33 -14.80 -12.74 -4.37
N PRO A 34 -14.80 -12.53 -3.04
CA PRO A 34 -15.81 -13.12 -2.19
C PRO A 34 -17.23 -12.78 -2.63
N ALA A 35 -18.09 -13.79 -2.75
CA ALA A 35 -19.47 -13.63 -3.18
C ALA A 35 -20.35 -12.92 -2.14
N THR A 36 -19.96 -12.97 -0.86
CA THR A 36 -20.70 -12.40 0.26
C THR A 36 -19.92 -11.27 0.92
N THR A 37 -20.63 -10.45 1.68
CA THR A 37 -20.06 -9.32 2.40
C THR A 37 -20.42 -9.39 3.88
N TRP A 38 -19.58 -8.80 4.72
CA TRP A 38 -19.84 -8.60 6.13
C TRP A 38 -19.78 -7.11 6.45
N THR A 39 -20.77 -6.57 7.16
CA THR A 39 -20.79 -5.17 7.59
C THR A 39 -20.94 -5.05 9.11
N LEU A 40 -20.59 -3.88 9.65
CA LEU A 40 -20.69 -3.60 11.08
C LEU A 40 -22.13 -3.82 11.58
N GLY A 41 -22.26 -4.58 12.68
CA GLY A 41 -23.54 -4.92 13.30
C GLY A 41 -24.10 -6.29 12.88
N GLU A 42 -23.57 -6.91 11.82
CA GLU A 42 -23.91 -8.28 11.46
C GLU A 42 -23.27 -9.30 12.42
N PRO A 43 -23.91 -10.47 12.62
CA PRO A 43 -23.31 -11.53 13.41
C PRO A 43 -21.94 -11.92 12.85
N ALA A 44 -21.00 -12.23 13.74
CA ALA A 44 -19.68 -12.68 13.32
C ALA A 44 -19.79 -14.00 12.53
N PRO A 45 -19.01 -14.17 11.45
CA PRO A 45 -18.96 -15.45 10.75
C PRO A 45 -18.43 -16.56 11.67
N PRO A 46 -18.62 -17.84 11.30
CA PRO A 46 -18.06 -18.97 12.04
C PRO A 46 -16.57 -18.76 12.30
N THR A 47 -16.14 -19.10 13.52
CA THR A 47 -14.73 -18.95 13.88
C THR A 47 -13.90 -19.80 12.91
N PRO A 48 -12.94 -19.17 12.21
CA PRO A 48 -12.18 -19.90 11.21
C PRO A 48 -11.31 -20.97 11.89
N PRO A 49 -11.04 -22.10 11.20
CA PRO A 49 -10.14 -23.12 11.73
C PRO A 49 -8.77 -22.50 12.04
N ARG A 50 -8.00 -23.15 12.92
CA ARG A 50 -6.62 -22.71 13.13
C ARG A 50 -5.88 -22.74 11.80
N CYS A 51 -5.17 -21.67 11.48
CA CYS A 51 -4.39 -21.58 10.26
C CYS A 51 -3.41 -22.74 10.17
N GLU A 52 -3.63 -23.65 9.22
CA GLU A 52 -2.65 -24.68 8.86
C GLU A 52 -1.53 -24.01 8.07
N VAL A 53 -0.30 -24.09 8.59
CA VAL A 53 0.83 -23.21 8.28
C VAL A 53 1.35 -23.32 6.83
N THR A 54 0.90 -24.32 6.07
CA THR A 54 1.55 -24.77 4.83
C THR A 54 0.73 -24.57 3.56
N SER A 55 -0.54 -24.21 3.66
CA SER A 55 -1.46 -24.22 2.53
C SER A 55 -1.33 -22.96 1.65
N ARG A 56 -0.94 -23.13 0.39
CA ARG A 56 -1.22 -22.16 -0.70
C ARG A 56 -2.70 -22.12 -1.08
N TYR A 57 -3.51 -23.05 -0.56
CA TYR A 57 -4.88 -23.25 -1.03
C TYR A 57 -5.79 -22.13 -0.52
N THR A 58 -6.21 -21.30 -1.47
CA THR A 58 -7.24 -20.26 -1.34
C THR A 58 -8.59 -20.81 -0.91
N SER A 59 -8.86 -22.10 -1.12
CA SER A 59 -10.15 -22.74 -0.85
C SER A 59 -10.60 -22.61 0.61
N GLN A 60 -9.68 -22.51 1.57
CA GLN A 60 -10.04 -22.37 2.99
C GLN A 60 -10.69 -21.03 3.36
N TRP A 61 -10.52 -19.99 2.53
CA TRP A 61 -11.00 -18.63 2.80
C TRP A 61 -11.57 -17.94 1.56
N GLN A 62 -11.94 -18.72 0.54
CA GLN A 62 -12.58 -18.23 -0.68
C GLN A 62 -14.01 -17.78 -0.39
N ASP A 63 -14.71 -18.51 0.48
CA ASP A 63 -16.10 -18.25 0.87
C ASP A 63 -16.24 -17.23 2.01
N TRP A 64 -15.13 -16.69 2.51
CA TRP A 64 -15.17 -15.73 3.60
C TRP A 64 -15.69 -14.38 3.13
N PRO A 65 -16.67 -13.77 3.83
CA PRO A 65 -17.26 -12.53 3.38
C PRO A 65 -16.25 -11.38 3.35
N LEU A 66 -16.35 -10.52 2.34
CA LEU A 66 -15.57 -9.29 2.25
C LEU A 66 -16.14 -8.22 3.19
N VAL A 67 -15.28 -7.60 4.01
CA VAL A 67 -15.71 -6.49 4.87
C VAL A 67 -16.15 -5.30 4.01
N ARG A 68 -17.31 -4.73 4.30
CA ARG A 68 -17.84 -3.52 3.67
C ARG A 68 -17.89 -2.36 4.66
N GLY A 69 -17.58 -1.17 4.15
CA GLY A 69 -17.47 0.03 4.95
C GLY A 69 -16.13 0.15 5.67
N LEU A 70 -15.88 1.35 6.17
CA LEU A 70 -14.71 1.70 6.98
C LEU A 70 -15.20 2.50 8.19
N TRP A 71 -14.68 2.18 9.36
CA TRP A 71 -14.98 2.87 10.61
C TRP A 71 -13.73 2.91 11.49
N ASP A 72 -13.79 3.68 12.58
CA ASP A 72 -12.71 3.69 13.56
C ASP A 72 -12.70 2.38 14.37
N PRO A 73 -11.67 1.52 14.23
CA PRO A 73 -11.60 0.27 14.98
C PRO A 73 -11.29 0.45 16.47
N GLU A 74 -10.82 1.63 16.91
CA GLU A 74 -10.65 1.94 18.33
C GLU A 74 -12.01 2.24 19.00
N GLU A 75 -12.97 2.79 18.26
CA GLU A 75 -14.32 3.12 18.77
C GLU A 75 -15.31 1.95 18.62
N LEU A 76 -15.37 1.36 17.43
CA LEU A 76 -16.40 0.39 17.05
C LEU A 76 -15.86 -1.04 16.94
N GLY A 77 -14.57 -1.22 17.19
CA GLY A 77 -13.91 -2.52 17.15
C GLY A 77 -13.48 -2.95 15.76
N TRP A 78 -12.69 -4.02 15.73
CA TRP A 78 -12.16 -4.61 14.50
C TRP A 78 -13.20 -5.53 13.84
N PRO A 79 -13.17 -5.67 12.49
CA PRO A 79 -13.88 -6.74 11.81
C PRO A 79 -13.53 -8.11 12.44
N PRO A 80 -14.51 -9.02 12.61
CA PRO A 80 -14.28 -10.31 13.25
C PRO A 80 -13.30 -11.17 12.44
N ALA A 81 -12.73 -12.22 13.05
CA ALA A 81 -11.98 -13.22 12.30
C ALA A 81 -12.93 -13.99 11.36
N GLY A 82 -12.40 -14.57 10.28
CA GLY A 82 -13.23 -15.29 9.30
C GLY A 82 -13.82 -14.40 8.19
N VAL A 83 -13.31 -13.17 8.05
CA VAL A 83 -13.65 -12.22 6.98
C VAL A 83 -12.43 -11.94 6.11
N ARG A 84 -12.66 -11.48 4.88
CA ARG A 84 -11.64 -10.94 3.98
C ARG A 84 -11.54 -9.43 4.15
N LEU A 85 -10.32 -8.91 4.27
CA LEU A 85 -10.10 -7.48 4.42
C LEU A 85 -9.97 -6.77 3.07
N THR A 86 -10.61 -5.62 2.95
CA THR A 86 -10.31 -4.64 1.89
C THR A 86 -8.92 -4.06 2.08
N ASP A 87 -8.36 -3.42 1.06
CA ASP A 87 -7.07 -2.74 1.16
C ASP A 87 -7.07 -1.63 2.22
N ALA A 88 -8.20 -0.94 2.43
CA ALA A 88 -8.39 0.01 3.53
C ALA A 88 -8.25 -0.68 4.90
N TRP A 89 -8.89 -1.84 5.08
CA TRP A 89 -8.75 -2.61 6.33
C TRP A 89 -7.37 -3.23 6.50
N VAL A 90 -6.72 -3.67 5.42
CA VAL A 90 -5.33 -4.14 5.46
C VAL A 90 -4.39 -3.01 5.85
N TYR A 91 -4.59 -1.81 5.31
CA TYR A 91 -3.88 -0.61 5.73
C TYR A 91 -4.04 -0.42 7.24
N LEU A 92 -5.29 -0.37 7.75
CA LEU A 92 -5.60 -0.22 9.17
C LEU A 92 -5.07 -1.37 10.04
N ALA A 93 -4.96 -2.59 9.52
CA ALA A 93 -4.35 -3.70 10.24
C ALA A 93 -2.83 -3.55 10.36
N ILE A 94 -2.16 -3.04 9.32
CA ILE A 94 -0.70 -2.83 9.28
C ILE A 94 -0.22 -1.68 10.15
N LYS A 95 -0.87 -0.50 10.05
CA LYS A 95 -1.91 -0.16 11.01
C LYS A 95 -1.74 -0.59 12.50
N TYR A 96 -2.83 -0.61 13.19
CA TYR A 96 -2.85 -0.68 14.64
C TYR A 96 -2.53 -2.07 15.23
N LEU A 97 -2.47 -3.13 14.42
CA LEU A 97 -2.36 -4.50 14.93
C LEU A 97 -0.92 -5.01 15.01
N THR A 98 -0.68 -5.90 15.97
CA THR A 98 0.59 -6.63 16.02
C THR A 98 0.68 -7.64 14.88
N ALA A 99 1.90 -8.05 14.51
CA ALA A 99 2.09 -9.13 13.54
C ALA A 99 1.36 -10.42 13.92
N HIS A 100 1.36 -10.74 15.21
CA HIS A 100 0.65 -11.89 15.76
C HIS A 100 -0.86 -11.77 15.60
N ASP A 101 -1.44 -10.59 15.87
CA ASP A 101 -2.88 -10.37 15.70
C ASP A 101 -3.30 -10.41 14.24
N ARG A 102 -2.50 -9.81 13.35
CA ARG A 102 -2.71 -9.87 11.89
C ARG A 102 -2.79 -11.31 11.40
N TYR A 103 -1.80 -12.12 11.78
CA TYR A 103 -1.79 -13.55 11.48
C TYR A 103 -3.00 -14.26 12.08
N ARG A 104 -3.26 -14.11 13.38
CA ARG A 104 -4.29 -14.92 14.05
C ARG A 104 -5.71 -14.61 13.60
N LYS A 105 -6.02 -13.35 13.30
CA LYS A 105 -7.38 -12.91 12.95
C LYS A 105 -7.63 -12.92 11.45
N TYR A 106 -6.62 -12.56 10.65
CA TYR A 106 -6.75 -12.29 9.22
C TYR A 106 -5.74 -13.09 8.40
N TYR A 107 -5.58 -14.37 8.71
CA TYR A 107 -4.62 -15.23 8.01
C TYR A 107 -4.95 -15.45 6.53
N ALA A 108 -6.12 -15.06 6.04
CA ALA A 108 -6.41 -15.03 4.61
C ALA A 108 -5.58 -13.96 3.88
N ASP A 109 -5.30 -12.84 4.55
CA ASP A 109 -4.57 -11.69 3.99
C ASP A 109 -3.09 -11.66 4.45
N PHE A 110 -2.79 -12.20 5.63
CA PHE A 110 -1.44 -12.21 6.22
C PHE A 110 -0.89 -13.64 6.42
N ASN A 111 0.43 -13.80 6.32
CA ASN A 111 1.13 -15.05 6.64
C ASN A 111 1.43 -15.17 8.16
N PHE A 112 2.11 -16.24 8.58
CA PHE A 112 2.46 -16.49 9.98
C PHE A 112 3.39 -15.44 10.61
N GLU A 113 4.09 -14.65 9.79
CA GLU A 113 4.93 -13.52 10.23
C GLU A 113 4.14 -12.20 10.30
N GLY A 114 2.83 -12.24 10.00
CA GLY A 114 1.99 -11.06 9.92
C GLY A 114 2.27 -10.19 8.68
N ILE A 115 2.91 -10.73 7.65
CA ILE A 115 3.22 -10.03 6.39
C ILE A 115 2.12 -10.33 5.37
N ILE A 116 1.72 -9.36 4.55
CA ILE A 116 0.77 -9.57 3.44
C ILE A 116 1.22 -10.78 2.61
N ARG A 117 0.29 -11.68 2.30
CA ARG A 117 0.58 -12.85 1.47
C ARG A 117 0.98 -12.43 0.05
N PRO A 118 2.04 -13.03 -0.53
CA PRO A 118 2.51 -12.65 -1.86
C PRO A 118 1.60 -13.09 -3.01
N TRP A 119 0.50 -13.78 -2.72
CA TRP A 119 -0.57 -14.11 -3.66
C TRP A 119 -1.87 -13.35 -3.37
N ARG A 120 -1.87 -12.43 -2.39
CA ARG A 120 -3.04 -11.58 -2.13
C ARG A 120 -3.25 -10.66 -3.33
N VAL A 121 -4.49 -10.61 -3.81
CA VAL A 121 -4.93 -9.67 -4.83
C VAL A 121 -5.61 -8.47 -4.13
N PRO A 122 -5.29 -7.22 -4.50
CA PRO A 122 -5.97 -6.04 -3.96
C PRO A 122 -7.47 -6.13 -4.11
N ILE A 123 -8.23 -5.69 -3.11
CA ILE A 123 -9.70 -5.81 -3.16
C ILE A 123 -10.39 -4.72 -2.36
N GLY A 124 -11.56 -4.32 -2.85
CA GLY A 124 -12.45 -3.37 -2.20
C GLY A 124 -11.88 -1.96 -2.16
N GLU A 125 -12.29 -1.20 -1.15
CA GLU A 125 -11.84 0.16 -0.93
C GLU A 125 -10.38 0.21 -0.47
N THR A 126 -9.72 1.33 -0.74
CA THR A 126 -8.38 1.62 -0.23
C THR A 126 -8.36 2.99 0.46
N ILE A 127 -7.35 3.19 1.31
CA ILE A 127 -7.03 4.49 1.90
C ILE A 127 -5.99 5.15 1.02
N MET A 128 -6.29 6.35 0.55
CA MET A 128 -5.30 7.21 -0.11
C MET A 128 -4.58 8.04 0.94
N VAL A 129 -3.34 8.40 0.66
CA VAL A 129 -2.60 9.36 1.48
C VAL A 129 -2.43 10.65 0.71
N SER A 130 -2.81 11.77 1.33
CA SER A 130 -2.62 13.11 0.81
C SER A 130 -1.35 13.72 1.39
N ALA A 131 -0.44 14.17 0.53
CA ALA A 131 0.72 14.98 0.91
C ALA A 131 1.25 15.73 -0.32
N HIS A 132 1.83 16.91 -0.12
CA HIS A 132 2.41 17.70 -1.20
C HIS A 132 1.39 18.06 -2.29
N GLY A 133 0.12 18.22 -1.91
CA GLY A 133 -0.99 18.46 -2.84
C GLY A 133 -1.32 17.28 -3.76
N LEU A 134 -0.79 16.08 -3.49
CA LEU A 134 -0.97 14.88 -4.29
C LEU A 134 -1.58 13.76 -3.46
N LEU A 135 -2.32 12.87 -4.14
CA LEU A 135 -2.80 11.61 -3.57
C LEU A 135 -1.90 10.46 -4.01
N THR A 136 -1.52 9.59 -3.08
CA THR A 136 -0.66 8.42 -3.34
C THR A 136 -1.25 7.17 -2.70
N TYR A 137 -1.05 6.02 -3.33
CA TYR A 137 -1.36 4.74 -2.71
C TYR A 137 -0.33 4.41 -1.63
N PRO A 138 -0.74 3.87 -0.47
CA PRO A 138 0.19 3.30 0.49
C PRO A 138 0.91 2.08 -0.10
N VAL A 139 2.22 2.00 0.14
CA VAL A 139 3.04 0.85 -0.25
C VAL A 139 3.57 0.18 1.01
N TYR A 140 3.17 -1.07 1.22
CA TYR A 140 3.60 -1.88 2.35
C TYR A 140 5.01 -2.44 2.12
N MET A 141 5.91 -2.16 3.07
CA MET A 141 7.33 -2.59 3.05
C MET A 141 8.03 -2.31 1.70
N GLY A 142 7.60 -1.28 0.96
CA GLY A 142 8.15 -0.92 -0.35
C GLY A 142 7.83 -1.89 -1.51
N TRP A 143 7.03 -2.94 -1.31
CA TRP A 143 6.79 -3.95 -2.35
C TRP A 143 5.32 -4.15 -2.74
N TYR A 144 4.37 -3.96 -1.82
CA TYR A 144 2.95 -4.22 -2.10
C TYR A 144 2.13 -2.94 -2.07
N VAL A 145 1.52 -2.56 -3.19
CA VAL A 145 0.68 -1.37 -3.30
C VAL A 145 -0.74 -1.70 -2.81
N LEU A 146 -1.20 -0.99 -1.79
CA LEU A 146 -2.57 -1.08 -1.29
C LEU A 146 -3.48 -0.20 -2.16
N CYS A 147 -3.87 -0.71 -3.32
CA CYS A 147 -4.58 0.06 -4.34
C CYS A 147 -6.06 -0.29 -4.49
N GLY A 148 -6.54 -1.29 -3.75
CA GLY A 148 -7.93 -1.77 -3.79
C GLY A 148 -8.36 -2.19 -5.20
N SER A 149 -9.67 -2.31 -5.41
CA SER A 149 -10.21 -2.68 -6.73
C SER A 149 -9.93 -1.61 -7.79
N GLY A 150 -9.84 -0.33 -7.41
CA GLY A 150 -9.63 0.79 -8.34
C GLY A 150 -8.25 0.81 -9.00
N GLY A 151 -7.20 0.43 -8.26
CA GLY A 151 -5.84 0.36 -8.80
C GLY A 151 -5.46 -1.03 -9.35
N ARG A 152 -6.20 -2.08 -8.99
CA ARG A 152 -5.90 -3.47 -9.39
C ARG A 152 -5.82 -3.68 -10.90
N SER A 153 -6.63 -2.97 -11.69
CA SER A 153 -6.66 -3.12 -13.15
C SER A 153 -5.31 -2.84 -13.83
N HIS A 154 -4.41 -2.09 -13.17
CA HIS A 154 -3.07 -1.77 -13.70
C HIS A 154 -2.07 -2.92 -13.51
N GLN A 155 -2.45 -3.97 -12.78
CA GLN A 155 -1.65 -5.19 -12.58
C GLN A 155 -0.25 -4.92 -12.01
N ALA A 156 -0.04 -3.79 -11.32
CA ALA A 156 1.26 -3.34 -10.85
C ALA A 156 1.32 -3.16 -9.32
N TRP A 157 0.56 -3.97 -8.56
CA TRP A 157 0.56 -3.89 -7.10
C TRP A 157 1.75 -4.60 -6.43
N GLN A 158 2.61 -5.29 -7.18
CA GLN A 158 3.89 -5.83 -6.69
C GLN A 158 5.04 -5.08 -7.36
N LEU A 159 5.84 -4.35 -6.58
CA LEU A 159 6.94 -3.51 -7.06
C LEU A 159 8.31 -4.20 -7.01
N CYS A 160 8.44 -5.27 -6.23
CA CYS A 160 9.61 -6.15 -6.22
C CYS A 160 9.23 -7.57 -5.78
N ASP A 161 10.16 -8.53 -5.91
CA ASP A 161 9.90 -9.91 -5.47
C ASP A 161 9.82 -9.97 -3.94
N PHE A 162 8.82 -10.67 -3.41
CA PHE A 162 8.66 -10.93 -1.98
C PHE A 162 9.93 -11.55 -1.35
N ARG A 163 10.68 -12.35 -2.10
CA ARG A 163 11.95 -12.96 -1.66
C ARG A 163 13.01 -11.91 -1.38
N ASP A 164 13.03 -10.81 -2.13
CA ASP A 164 14.00 -9.73 -1.94
C ASP A 164 13.73 -8.99 -0.63
N ILE A 165 12.45 -8.81 -0.28
CA ILE A 165 12.04 -8.22 0.99
C ILE A 165 12.42 -9.11 2.17
N ARG A 166 12.22 -10.44 2.06
CA ARG A 166 12.60 -11.39 3.11
C ARG A 166 14.11 -11.49 3.33
N ARG A 167 14.90 -11.46 2.25
CA ARG A 167 16.36 -11.60 2.32
C ARG A 167 17.06 -10.30 2.73
N GLY A 168 16.50 -9.15 2.36
CA GLY A 168 17.13 -7.86 2.56
C GLY A 168 16.93 -7.25 3.94
N GLY A 169 15.96 -7.70 4.74
CA GLY A 169 15.71 -7.19 6.10
C GLY A 169 15.48 -5.68 6.19
N VAL A 170 15.16 -5.02 5.08
CA VAL A 170 15.33 -3.56 4.90
C VAL A 170 14.26 -2.76 5.66
N TRP A 171 13.06 -3.34 5.84
CA TRP A 171 11.91 -2.64 6.39
C TRP A 171 11.27 -3.41 7.55
N PRO A 172 10.96 -2.74 8.67
CA PRO A 172 10.08 -3.31 9.70
C PRO A 172 8.73 -3.72 9.11
N ILE A 173 8.14 -4.80 9.62
CA ILE A 173 6.87 -5.39 9.15
C ILE A 173 5.62 -4.52 9.37
N SER A 174 5.77 -3.33 9.92
CA SER A 174 4.72 -2.31 10.11
C SER A 174 4.94 -1.07 9.25
N THR A 175 5.87 -1.15 8.28
CA THR A 175 6.25 0.00 7.44
C THR A 175 5.23 0.22 6.34
N LEU A 176 4.71 1.45 6.27
CA LEU A 176 3.94 1.97 5.16
C LEU A 176 4.70 3.15 4.57
N THR A 177 5.00 3.09 3.28
CA THR A 177 5.66 4.18 2.55
C THR A 177 4.69 4.85 1.59
N HIS A 178 4.88 6.15 1.39
CA HIS A 178 4.02 7.01 0.58
C HIS A 178 4.85 7.81 -0.42
N GLY A 179 4.23 8.21 -1.53
CA GLY A 179 4.84 9.00 -2.58
C GLY A 179 5.44 8.17 -3.71
N LEU A 180 5.19 6.86 -3.75
CA LEU A 180 5.79 5.95 -4.74
C LEU A 180 4.90 5.70 -5.95
N VAL A 181 3.62 5.49 -5.67
CA VAL A 181 2.63 5.09 -6.67
C VAL A 181 1.46 6.05 -6.59
N PHE A 182 1.13 6.66 -7.72
CA PHE A 182 0.08 7.67 -7.85
C PHE A 182 -1.09 7.10 -8.66
N PRO A 183 -2.33 7.45 -8.30
CA PRO A 183 -3.51 7.03 -9.04
C PRO A 183 -3.57 7.74 -10.41
N SER A 184 -4.41 7.22 -11.30
CA SER A 184 -4.82 7.98 -12.48
C SER A 184 -5.60 9.21 -12.05
N LEU A 185 -5.44 10.30 -12.82
CA LEU A 185 -6.23 11.52 -12.62
C LEU A 185 -7.73 11.20 -12.67
N ASN A 186 -8.53 12.00 -11.93
CA ASN A 186 -9.99 11.93 -11.88
C ASN A 186 -10.61 10.71 -11.18
N LEU A 187 -9.83 9.96 -10.38
CA LEU A 187 -10.40 8.98 -9.47
C LEU A 187 -10.87 9.66 -8.18
N THR A 188 -12.09 9.34 -7.76
CA THR A 188 -12.61 9.71 -6.45
C THR A 188 -12.30 8.62 -5.44
N PHE A 189 -11.81 9.03 -4.27
CA PHE A 189 -11.47 8.11 -3.19
C PHE A 189 -12.25 8.52 -1.94
N PRO A 190 -13.02 7.59 -1.35
CA PRO A 190 -13.84 7.91 -0.18
C PRO A 190 -13.00 8.13 1.09
N HIS A 191 -11.83 7.49 1.17
CA HIS A 191 -10.99 7.48 2.38
C HIS A 191 -9.62 8.09 2.07
N ILE A 192 -9.35 9.25 2.68
CA ILE A 192 -8.10 9.99 2.50
C ILE A 192 -7.52 10.29 3.88
N GLU A 193 -6.26 9.90 4.10
CA GLU A 193 -5.49 10.29 5.28
C GLU A 193 -4.47 11.37 4.88
N GLU A 194 -4.50 12.51 5.56
CA GLU A 194 -3.51 13.58 5.34
C GLU A 194 -2.22 13.31 6.13
N LEU A 195 -1.10 13.28 5.41
CA LEU A 195 0.22 13.18 6.02
C LEU A 195 0.79 14.58 6.25
N LYS A 196 0.92 14.96 7.52
CA LYS A 196 1.40 16.31 7.91
C LYS A 196 2.93 16.50 7.82
N ARG A 197 3.68 15.39 7.84
CA ARG A 197 5.15 15.36 7.94
C ARG A 197 5.71 14.14 7.23
N HIS A 198 6.96 14.21 6.75
CA HIS A 198 7.58 13.06 6.09
C HIS A 198 7.81 11.88 7.02
N THR A 199 8.01 12.16 8.30
CA THR A 199 8.20 11.17 9.35
C THR A 199 7.34 11.54 10.56
N PRO A 200 6.55 10.61 11.11
CA PRO A 200 5.74 10.88 12.29
C PRO A 200 6.60 11.20 13.52
N HIS A 201 6.13 12.14 14.35
CA HIS A 201 6.82 12.59 15.56
C HIS A 201 6.73 11.50 16.65
N GLY A 202 7.83 11.21 17.36
CA GLY A 202 7.80 10.35 18.56
C GLY A 202 8.45 8.97 18.45
N TRP A 203 9.41 8.79 17.53
CA TRP A 203 10.21 7.56 17.44
C TRP A 203 10.90 7.17 18.77
N MET A 204 11.15 8.12 19.67
CA MET A 204 11.85 7.85 20.93
C MET A 204 10.95 8.02 22.16
N SER A 205 10.79 6.91 22.88
CA SER A 205 10.35 6.77 24.28
C SER A 205 8.84 6.83 24.57
N THR A 206 8.23 5.67 24.81
CA THR A 206 7.92 5.13 26.14
C THR A 206 6.85 4.03 26.03
N ARG A 207 6.87 3.15 27.03
CA ARG A 207 6.11 1.90 27.10
C ARG A 207 4.59 2.16 27.12
N ARG A 208 3.87 1.34 26.35
CA ARG A 208 2.49 0.85 26.54
C ARG A 208 1.29 1.45 25.79
N HIS A 209 1.29 2.63 25.17
CA HIS A 209 0.00 3.13 24.61
C HIS A 209 -0.08 3.72 23.20
N TYR A 210 0.95 3.73 22.35
CA TYR A 210 0.74 4.11 20.95
C TYR A 210 1.60 3.31 19.97
N ARG A 211 1.01 2.24 19.39
CA ARG A 211 1.46 1.71 18.09
C ARG A 211 0.80 2.50 16.95
N ARG A 212 0.83 3.85 17.02
CA ARG A 212 0.33 4.74 15.97
C ARG A 212 1.49 5.09 15.00
N HIS A 213 1.79 4.13 14.13
CA HIS A 213 2.37 4.20 12.78
C HIS A 213 3.61 4.96 12.39
N MET A 214 4.30 4.25 11.51
CA MET A 214 5.45 4.58 10.69
C MET A 214 5.00 4.76 9.23
N GLY A 215 4.10 5.72 8.98
CA GLY A 215 3.81 6.18 7.61
C GLY A 215 4.91 7.14 7.18
N PHE A 216 5.72 6.79 6.18
CA PHE A 216 6.82 7.64 5.73
C PHE A 216 6.59 8.13 4.31
N TRP A 217 6.70 9.44 4.11
CA TRP A 217 6.97 9.96 2.78
C TRP A 217 8.43 9.67 2.43
N VAL A 218 8.66 9.04 1.28
CA VAL A 218 10.02 8.59 0.88
C VAL A 218 10.56 9.25 -0.39
N THR A 219 9.69 9.89 -1.16
CA THR A 219 10.00 10.43 -2.48
C THR A 219 10.57 11.84 -2.40
N CYS A 220 11.69 12.05 -3.06
CA CYS A 220 12.34 13.34 -3.21
C CYS A 220 11.95 14.00 -4.55
N LEU A 221 12.19 15.30 -4.68
CA LEU A 221 11.79 16.09 -5.84
C LEU A 221 12.38 15.57 -7.16
N ASN A 222 13.61 15.03 -7.10
CA ASN A 222 14.36 14.48 -8.23
C ASN A 222 14.26 12.94 -8.35
N ASP A 223 13.38 12.29 -7.60
CA ASP A 223 13.10 10.86 -7.78
C ASP A 223 12.15 10.64 -8.97
N THR A 224 12.07 9.41 -9.47
CA THR A 224 10.99 8.97 -10.35
C THR A 224 9.95 8.18 -9.58
N VAL A 225 8.74 8.14 -10.11
CA VAL A 225 7.56 7.51 -9.47
C VAL A 225 6.76 6.74 -10.49
N ILE A 226 5.93 5.81 -10.01
CA ILE A 226 4.96 5.10 -10.84
C ILE A 226 3.64 5.87 -10.80
N VAL A 227 3.06 6.09 -11.97
CA VAL A 227 1.73 6.69 -12.12
C VAL A 227 0.86 5.69 -12.84
N TYR A 228 -0.28 5.34 -12.23
CA TYR A 228 -1.31 4.57 -12.89
C TYR A 228 -2.01 5.44 -13.92
N THR A 229 -2.14 4.94 -15.14
CA THR A 229 -2.72 5.69 -16.25
C THR A 229 -3.89 4.92 -16.85
N ARG A 230 -4.77 5.68 -17.51
CA ARG A 230 -5.80 5.11 -18.38
C ARG A 230 -5.62 5.72 -19.76
N ASN A 231 -5.57 4.89 -20.78
CA ASN A 231 -5.58 5.39 -22.15
C ASN A 231 -6.99 5.89 -22.52
N PRO A 232 -7.15 6.59 -23.66
CA PRO A 232 -8.46 7.11 -24.09
C PRO A 232 -9.54 6.02 -24.25
N GLN A 233 -9.14 4.77 -24.48
CA GLN A 233 -10.02 3.62 -24.58
C GLN A 233 -10.34 3.00 -23.19
N GLY A 234 -9.84 3.59 -22.10
CA GLY A 234 -10.10 3.19 -20.72
C GLY A 234 -9.20 2.08 -20.17
N TYR A 235 -8.27 1.54 -20.99
CA TYR A 235 -7.36 0.49 -20.56
C TYR A 235 -6.34 1.02 -19.56
N ALA A 236 -6.13 0.23 -18.52
CA ALA A 236 -5.19 0.51 -17.45
C ALA A 236 -3.74 0.31 -17.93
N GLY A 237 -2.88 1.28 -17.63
CA GLY A 237 -1.45 1.25 -17.90
C GLY A 237 -0.63 1.82 -16.74
N ILE A 238 0.68 1.80 -16.87
CA ILE A 238 1.58 2.43 -15.91
C ILE A 238 2.59 3.30 -16.65
N GLU A 239 3.00 4.39 -16.02
CA GLU A 239 4.09 5.24 -16.48
C GLU A 239 5.09 5.43 -15.35
N ILE A 240 6.40 5.34 -15.65
CA ILE A 240 7.44 5.80 -14.74
C ILE A 240 7.89 7.16 -15.22
N LYS A 241 7.71 8.19 -14.38
CA LYS A 241 8.05 9.58 -14.73
C LYS A 241 8.73 10.32 -13.57
N PRO A 242 9.47 11.40 -13.83
CA PRO A 242 9.97 12.29 -12.79
C PRO A 242 8.86 12.73 -11.84
N PHE A 243 9.12 12.70 -10.53
CA PHE A 243 8.14 13.13 -9.54
C PHE A 243 7.76 14.61 -9.71
N ASN A 244 8.73 15.44 -10.11
CA ASN A 244 8.51 16.86 -10.37
C ASN A 244 7.44 17.12 -11.45
N ASP A 245 7.24 16.19 -12.39
CA ASP A 245 6.22 16.32 -13.45
C ASP A 245 4.79 16.24 -12.88
N LEU A 246 4.62 15.75 -11.65
CA LEU A 246 3.35 15.76 -10.93
C LEU A 246 3.02 17.12 -10.29
N ASN A 247 3.91 18.11 -10.41
CA ASN A 247 3.78 19.45 -9.80
C ASN A 247 3.49 19.39 -8.29
N PRO A 248 4.34 18.71 -7.50
CA PRO A 248 4.15 18.61 -6.06
C PRO A 248 4.29 19.98 -5.38
N ARG A 249 3.48 20.22 -4.33
CA ARG A 249 3.70 21.34 -3.43
C ARG A 249 5.00 21.14 -2.64
N ALA A 250 5.66 22.26 -2.32
CA ALA A 250 6.89 22.22 -1.54
C ALA A 250 6.67 21.62 -0.13
N THR A 251 5.54 21.91 0.52
CA THR A 251 5.18 21.42 1.85
C THR A 251 4.19 20.26 1.79
N CYS A 252 4.21 19.35 2.78
CA CYS A 252 3.22 18.26 2.85
C CYS A 252 1.78 18.78 2.94
N THR A 253 1.57 19.87 3.70
CA THR A 253 0.27 20.54 3.92
C THR A 253 0.43 22.05 3.77
N ASP A 254 -0.68 22.79 3.87
CA ASP A 254 -0.67 24.26 3.84
C ASP A 254 -0.25 24.89 5.19
N ASP A 255 0.03 24.07 6.21
CA ASP A 255 0.54 24.51 7.51
C ASP A 255 1.98 25.05 7.36
N PRO A 256 2.28 26.27 7.84
CA PRO A 256 3.64 26.83 7.85
C PRO A 256 4.70 25.96 8.56
N GLY A 257 4.29 25.08 9.47
CA GLY A 257 5.17 24.13 10.17
C GLY A 257 5.34 22.78 9.48
N SER A 258 4.82 22.62 8.26
CA SER A 258 4.88 21.38 7.49
C SER A 258 6.28 21.13 6.90
N ASP A 259 6.70 19.86 6.86
CA ASP A 259 7.99 19.48 6.29
C ASP A 259 8.07 19.81 4.77
N LEU A 260 9.23 20.29 4.34
CA LEU A 260 9.55 20.56 2.95
C LEU A 260 9.99 19.29 2.22
N ILE A 261 9.56 19.15 0.96
CA ILE A 261 10.10 18.15 0.05
C ILE A 261 11.59 18.37 -0.17
N ARG A 262 12.35 17.28 -0.13
CA ARG A 262 13.80 17.31 -0.23
C ARG A 262 14.25 16.94 -1.64
N ILE A 263 15.45 17.36 -1.99
CA ILE A 263 16.20 16.85 -3.13
C ILE A 263 17.12 15.75 -2.63
N ARG A 264 17.12 14.57 -3.27
CA ARG A 264 18.00 13.47 -2.90
C ARG A 264 19.43 13.77 -3.36
N PRO A 265 20.43 13.79 -2.45
CA PRO A 265 21.82 13.97 -2.85
C PRO A 265 22.29 12.83 -3.76
N GLY A 266 22.97 13.16 -4.86
CA GLY A 266 23.63 12.18 -5.75
C GLY A 266 22.72 11.39 -6.70
N ALA A 267 21.40 11.65 -6.75
CA ALA A 267 20.54 11.13 -7.82
C ALA A 267 20.77 11.91 -9.12
N LEU A 268 20.60 11.24 -10.28
CA LEU A 268 20.95 11.72 -11.62
C LEU A 268 20.58 13.20 -11.83
N PRO A 269 21.47 14.02 -12.44
CA PRO A 269 21.20 15.43 -12.66
C PRO A 269 19.97 15.60 -13.56
N PHE A 270 19.14 16.58 -13.23
CA PHE A 270 18.09 17.09 -14.09
C PHE A 270 18.59 17.25 -15.54
N PRO A 271 17.76 17.04 -16.57
CA PRO A 271 18.00 17.76 -17.81
C PRO A 271 17.95 19.26 -17.47
N LEU A 272 19.08 19.94 -17.63
CA LEU A 272 19.34 21.35 -17.32
C LEU A 272 18.44 22.37 -18.07
N SER A 273 17.34 21.95 -18.69
CA SER A 273 16.55 22.79 -19.58
C SER A 273 15.35 23.49 -18.94
N MET A 274 15.10 23.35 -17.63
CA MET A 274 14.02 24.09 -16.96
C MET A 274 14.41 24.51 -15.54
N MET A 275 15.16 25.60 -15.42
CA MET A 275 14.92 26.57 -14.36
C MET A 275 14.61 27.92 -15.04
N PRO A 276 13.63 28.70 -14.53
CA PRO A 276 13.45 30.09 -14.96
C PRO A 276 14.67 30.95 -14.62
#